data_AF-R7UI74-F1
#
_entry.id   AF-R7UI74-F1
#
_cell.length_a   1.000
_cell.length_b   1.000
_cell.length_c   1.000
_cell.angle_alpha   90.00
_cell.angle_beta   90.00
_cell.angle_gamma   90.00
#
_symmetry.space_group_name_H-M   'P 1'
#
loop_
_entity.id
_entity.type
_entity.pdbx_description
1 polymer ?
#
loop_
_entity_poly.entity_id
_entity_poly.type
_entity_poly.pdbx_seq_one_letter_code
_entity_poly.pdbx_strand_id
1 'polypeptide(L)'
;IPDDIPLHVVSIHLESNKITTIGREAFSKFGNLISLSLQNNRISRIHHQAFEGLDQLETLNLESNQLEEVPKIQGLTSLLSLRLNDNTIRFIPEGSFRGMDRLSV
;
A
#
# COMPACT_ATOMS: atom_id res chain seq x y z
N ILE A 1 11.39 -2.89 6.53
CA ILE A 1 10.46 -3.84 7.17
C ILE A 1 11.31 -4.81 7.97
N PRO A 2 10.97 -5.16 9.22
CA PRO A 2 11.75 -6.11 10.01
C PRO A 2 11.96 -7.45 9.30
N ASP A 3 13.14 -8.05 9.50
CA ASP A 3 13.53 -9.29 8.81
C ASP A 3 13.03 -10.56 9.48
N ASP A 4 12.56 -10.45 10.72
CA ASP A 4 12.05 -11.50 11.58
C ASP A 4 10.56 -11.83 11.35
N ILE A 5 9.86 -11.08 10.49
CA ILE A 5 8.45 -11.36 10.17
C ILE A 5 8.35 -12.68 9.38
N PRO A 6 7.51 -13.63 9.81
CA PRO A 6 7.29 -14.88 9.10
C PRO A 6 6.80 -14.66 7.65
N LEU A 7 7.26 -15.48 6.70
CA LEU A 7 6.93 -15.32 5.27
C LEU A 7 5.49 -15.73 4.90
N HIS A 8 4.79 -16.42 5.80
CA HIS A 8 3.43 -16.91 5.61
C HIS A 8 2.35 -16.04 6.26
N VAL A 9 2.68 -14.80 6.61
CA VAL A 9 1.70 -13.87 7.17
C VAL A 9 0.68 -13.43 6.13
N VAL A 10 -0.58 -13.34 6.55
CA VAL A 10 -1.70 -12.86 5.74
C VAL A 10 -2.07 -11.41 6.05
N SER A 11 -1.64 -10.89 7.21
CA SER A 11 -1.91 -9.52 7.63
C SER A 11 -0.67 -8.90 8.25
N ILE A 12 -0.35 -7.67 7.85
CA ILE A 12 0.74 -6.87 8.42
C ILE A 12 0.15 -5.55 8.93
N HIS A 13 0.42 -5.27 10.21
CA HIS A 13 -0.02 -4.09 10.94
C HIS A 13 1.18 -3.21 11.27
N LEU A 14 1.29 -2.08 10.59
CA LEU A 14 2.36 -1.10 10.76
C LEU A 14 1.80 0.29 11.10
N GLU A 15 0.57 0.35 11.58
CA GLU A 15 -0.08 1.59 12.01
C GLU A 15 0.67 2.32 13.13
N SER A 16 0.49 3.64 13.18
CA SER A 16 0.99 4.49 14.28
C SER A 16 2.51 4.47 14.45
N ASN A 17 3.23 4.29 13.35
CA ASN A 17 4.68 4.37 13.29
C ASN A 17 5.16 5.72 12.73
N LYS A 18 6.46 5.81 12.42
CA LYS A 18 7.09 7.01 11.85
C LYS A 18 7.57 6.76 10.42
N ILE A 19 6.91 5.87 9.68
CA ILE A 19 7.29 5.54 8.31
C ILE A 19 7.05 6.77 7.43
N THR A 20 8.08 7.21 6.72
CA THR A 20 8.02 8.39 5.84
C THR A 20 8.00 8.03 4.36
N THR A 21 8.58 6.89 4.01
CA THR A 21 8.70 6.44 2.62
C THR A 21 8.56 4.92 2.54
N ILE A 22 8.03 4.45 1.42
CA ILE A 22 8.00 3.02 1.08
C ILE A 22 8.87 2.81 -0.16
N GLY A 23 9.95 2.06 0.01
CA GLY A 23 10.91 1.75 -1.04
C GLY A 23 10.40 0.72 -2.04
N ARG A 24 11.20 0.49 -3.09
CA ARG A 24 10.99 -0.56 -4.08
C ARG A 24 10.91 -1.94 -3.41
N GLU A 25 9.94 -2.77 -3.82
CA GLU A 25 9.79 -4.17 -3.39
C GLU A 25 9.74 -4.37 -1.86
N ALA A 26 9.34 -3.35 -1.09
CA ALA A 26 9.44 -3.34 0.37
C ALA A 26 8.70 -4.51 1.05
N PHE A 27 7.67 -5.04 0.39
CA PHE A 27 6.83 -6.13 0.89
C PHE A 27 6.88 -7.41 0.02
N SER A 28 7.77 -7.46 -0.98
CA SER A 28 7.83 -8.55 -1.98
C SER A 28 7.98 -9.95 -1.39
N LYS A 29 8.55 -10.06 -0.17
CA LYS A 29 8.70 -11.34 0.55
C LYS A 29 7.39 -11.93 1.10
N PHE A 30 6.29 -11.17 1.09
CA PHE A 30 5.01 -11.57 1.66
C PHE A 30 3.94 -11.84 0.59
N GLY A 31 4.22 -12.76 -0.34
CA GLY A 31 3.28 -13.06 -1.45
C GLY A 31 1.89 -13.58 -1.03
N ASN A 32 1.75 -14.01 0.23
CA ASN A 32 0.45 -14.45 0.80
C ASN A 32 -0.30 -13.33 1.54
N LEU A 33 0.18 -12.08 1.47
CA LEU A 33 -0.40 -10.97 2.21
C LEU A 33 -1.76 -10.59 1.61
N ILE A 34 -2.79 -10.59 2.47
CA ILE A 34 -4.17 -10.23 2.13
C ILE A 34 -4.49 -8.81 2.62
N SER A 35 -3.93 -8.41 3.76
CA SER A 35 -4.18 -7.10 4.37
C SER A 35 -2.89 -6.40 4.80
N LEU A 36 -2.76 -5.12 4.42
CA LEU A 36 -1.66 -4.26 4.82
C LEU A 36 -2.19 -2.94 5.40
N SER A 37 -1.92 -2.73 6.68
CA SER A 37 -2.24 -1.51 7.40
C SER A 37 -1.01 -0.64 7.62
N LEU A 38 -1.03 0.56 7.02
CA LEU A 38 0.01 1.60 7.12
C LEU A 38 -0.58 2.93 7.63
N GLN A 39 -1.77 2.88 8.20
CA GLN A 39 -2.48 4.08 8.67
C GLN A 39 -1.73 4.81 9.78
N ASN A 40 -1.99 6.11 9.96
CA ASN A 40 -1.36 6.92 11.01
C ASN A 40 0.18 6.90 10.95
N ASN A 41 0.74 7.01 9.75
CA ASN A 41 2.18 7.18 9.54
C ASN A 41 2.46 8.59 8.98
N ARG A 42 3.65 8.79 8.40
CA ARG A 42 4.06 10.06 7.76
C ARG A 42 4.44 9.83 6.31
N ILE A 43 3.79 8.86 5.66
CA ILE A 43 4.17 8.43 4.32
C ILE A 43 3.82 9.55 3.35
N SER A 44 4.84 10.11 2.70
CA SER A 44 4.70 11.12 1.65
C SER A 44 5.16 10.62 0.29
N ARG A 45 5.91 9.51 0.24
CA ARG A 45 6.42 8.91 -1.00
C ARG A 45 6.29 7.39 -0.98
N ILE A 46 5.72 6.84 -2.05
CA ILE A 46 5.61 5.40 -2.29
C ILE A 46 6.21 5.11 -3.65
N HIS A 47 7.18 4.19 -3.72
CA HIS A 47 7.74 3.76 -4.98
C HIS A 47 6.68 3.00 -5.82
N HIS A 48 6.66 3.16 -7.14
CA HIS A 48 5.65 2.52 -8.01
C HIS A 48 5.66 0.98 -7.93
N GLN A 49 6.81 0.38 -7.63
CA GLN A 49 7.03 -1.06 -7.35
C GLN A 49 7.04 -1.40 -5.85
N ALA A 50 6.52 -0.54 -4.97
CA ALA A 50 6.57 -0.78 -3.52
C ALA A 50 5.86 -2.07 -3.07
N PHE A 51 4.79 -2.44 -3.79
CA PHE A 51 3.91 -3.56 -3.49
C PHE A 51 3.99 -4.67 -4.54
N GLU A 52 5.07 -4.71 -5.32
CA GLU A 52 5.31 -5.76 -6.31
C GLU A 52 5.38 -7.14 -5.63
N GLY A 53 4.69 -8.13 -6.21
CA GLY A 53 4.57 -9.49 -5.68
C GLY A 53 3.44 -9.69 -4.67
N LEU A 54 2.64 -8.65 -4.35
CA LEU A 54 1.48 -8.74 -3.47
C LEU A 54 0.19 -9.09 -4.23
N ASP A 55 0.22 -10.17 -5.02
CA ASP A 55 -0.88 -10.56 -5.93
C ASP A 55 -2.18 -10.94 -5.19
N GLN A 56 -2.09 -11.27 -3.90
CA GLN A 56 -3.21 -11.66 -3.04
C GLN A 56 -3.74 -10.51 -2.18
N LEU A 57 -3.17 -9.30 -2.29
CA LEU A 57 -3.55 -8.19 -1.42
C LEU A 57 -4.93 -7.68 -1.77
N GLU A 58 -5.85 -7.76 -0.80
CA GLU A 58 -7.23 -7.32 -0.95
C GLU A 58 -7.47 -5.96 -0.29
N THR A 59 -6.75 -5.65 0.80
CA THR A 59 -6.91 -4.40 1.55
C THR A 59 -5.58 -3.69 1.74
N LEU A 60 -5.50 -2.45 1.26
CA LEU A 60 -4.40 -1.53 1.52
C LEU A 60 -4.94 -0.28 2.23
N ASN A 61 -4.50 -0.10 3.48
CA ASN A 61 -4.88 1.07 4.28
C ASN A 61 -3.73 2.05 4.41
N LEU A 62 -3.85 3.21 3.74
CA LEU A 62 -2.94 4.34 3.76
C LEU A 62 -3.58 5.59 4.41
N GLU A 63 -4.65 5.41 5.17
CA GLU A 63 -5.36 6.49 5.88
C GLU A 63 -4.44 7.29 6.81
N SER A 64 -4.71 8.57 7.00
CA SER A 64 -3.95 9.42 7.94
C SER A 64 -2.43 9.39 7.66
N ASN A 65 -2.06 9.72 6.42
CA ASN A 65 -0.67 9.87 5.96
C ASN A 65 -0.47 11.26 5.30
N GLN A 66 0.62 11.45 4.56
CA GLN A 66 1.02 12.74 3.98
C GLN A 66 1.12 12.67 2.46
N LEU A 67 0.30 11.83 1.82
CA LEU A 67 0.29 11.70 0.36
C LEU A 67 -0.35 12.95 -0.27
N GLU A 68 0.37 13.58 -1.20
CA GLU A 68 -0.12 14.73 -1.96
C GLU A 68 -0.84 14.32 -3.26
N GLU A 69 -0.64 13.07 -3.69
CA GLU A 69 -1.22 12.47 -4.90
C GLU A 69 -1.64 11.03 -4.64
N VAL A 70 -2.59 10.52 -5.44
CA VAL A 70 -2.88 9.08 -5.45
C VAL A 70 -1.66 8.35 -6.04
N PRO A 71 -1.04 7.44 -5.28
CA PRO A 71 0.21 6.81 -5.69
C PRO A 71 0.00 5.91 -6.91
N LYS A 72 0.93 5.97 -7.88
CA LYS A 72 0.93 5.13 -9.09
C LYS A 72 1.47 3.73 -8.82
N ILE A 73 0.81 3.01 -7.92
CA ILE A 73 1.18 1.64 -7.55
C ILE A 73 0.56 0.65 -8.53
N GLN A 74 1.33 -0.38 -8.89
CA GLN A 74 0.95 -1.36 -9.91
C GLN A 74 0.94 -2.78 -9.32
N GLY A 75 0.28 -3.70 -10.00
CA GLY A 75 0.31 -5.13 -9.68
C GLY A 75 -0.64 -5.58 -8.57
N LEU A 76 -1.47 -4.68 -8.04
CA LEU A 76 -2.46 -5.00 -7.01
C LEU A 76 -3.78 -5.51 -7.64
N THR A 77 -3.71 -6.60 -8.39
CA THR A 77 -4.82 -7.16 -9.20
C THR A 77 -5.98 -7.69 -8.35
N SER A 78 -5.69 -8.12 -7.12
CA SER A 78 -6.70 -8.60 -6.17
C SER A 78 -7.30 -7.51 -5.28
N LEU A 79 -6.84 -6.26 -5.41
CA LEU A 79 -7.21 -5.20 -4.47
C LEU A 79 -8.69 -4.89 -4.55
N LEU A 80 -9.36 -4.99 -3.39
CA LEU A 80 -10.77 -4.69 -3.21
C LEU A 80 -10.96 -3.33 -2.54
N SER A 81 -10.08 -2.98 -1.60
CA SER A 81 -10.20 -1.77 -0.79
C SER A 81 -8.87 -1.02 -0.72
N LEU A 82 -8.89 0.23 -1.19
CA LEU A 82 -7.81 1.19 -1.03
C LEU A 82 -8.29 2.37 -0.19
N ARG A 83 -7.76 2.52 1.03
CA ARG A 83 -8.13 3.64 1.91
C ARG A 83 -7.07 4.73 1.85
N LEU A 84 -7.50 5.93 1.44
CA LEU A 84 -6.64 7.11 1.27
C LEU A 84 -7.16 8.33 2.05
N ASN A 85 -8.17 8.14 2.92
CA ASN A 85 -8.76 9.21 3.73
C ASN A 85 -7.69 9.89 4.59
N ASP A 86 -7.93 11.15 4.99
CA ASP A 86 -7.03 11.90 5.86
C ASP A 86 -5.59 11.99 5.34
N ASN A 87 -5.44 12.08 4.02
CA ASN A 87 -4.21 12.52 3.36
C ASN A 87 -4.38 13.95 2.84
N THR A 88 -3.35 14.48 2.19
CA THR A 88 -3.36 15.81 1.55
C THR A 88 -3.46 15.71 0.03
N ILE A 89 -4.21 14.72 -0.48
CA ILE A 89 -4.28 14.42 -1.91
C ILE A 89 -4.97 15.58 -2.64
N ARG A 90 -4.24 16.20 -3.58
CA ARG A 90 -4.74 17.30 -4.41
C ARG A 90 -5.03 16.89 -5.84
N PHE A 91 -4.47 15.76 -6.28
CA PHE A 91 -4.62 15.29 -7.65
C PHE A 91 -4.54 13.77 -7.74
N ILE A 92 -5.19 13.25 -8.79
CA ILE A 92 -5.21 11.84 -9.16
C ILE A 92 -4.52 11.75 -10.52
N PRO A 93 -3.25 11.35 -10.57
CA PRO A 93 -2.56 11.16 -11.83
C PRO A 93 -3.26 10.15 -12.75
N GLU A 94 -3.08 10.33 -14.06
CA GLU A 94 -3.55 9.33 -15.03
C GLU A 94 -2.91 7.97 -14.75
N GLY A 95 -3.74 6.92 -14.75
CA GLY A 95 -3.31 5.54 -14.51
C GLY A 95 -3.04 5.20 -13.05
N SER A 96 -3.39 6.03 -12.07
CA SER A 96 -3.19 5.74 -10.64
C SER A 96 -3.86 4.45 -10.14
N PHE A 97 -4.92 3.98 -10.82
CA PHE A 97 -5.64 2.74 -10.50
C PHE A 97 -5.40 1.61 -11.52
N ARG A 98 -4.37 1.75 -12.38
CA ARG A 98 -4.10 0.77 -13.43
C ARG A 98 -3.75 -0.60 -12.81
N GLY A 99 -4.46 -1.64 -13.24
CA GLY A 99 -4.25 -3.00 -12.76
C GLY A 99 -4.90 -3.30 -11.40
N MET A 100 -5.81 -2.44 -10.93
CA MET A 100 -6.67 -2.68 -9.77
C MET A 100 -8.08 -3.06 -10.23
N ASP A 101 -8.20 -4.17 -10.96
CA ASP A 101 -9.42 -4.53 -11.71
C ASP A 101 -10.61 -4.89 -10.81
N ARG A 102 -10.34 -5.20 -9.53
CA ARG A 102 -11.34 -5.59 -8.53
C ARG A 102 -11.67 -4.47 -7.54
N LEU A 103 -11.07 -3.28 -7.69
CA LEU A 103 -11.25 -2.19 -6.74
C LEU A 103 -12.71 -1.73 -6.77
N SER A 104 -13.39 -1.81 -5.62
CA SER A 104 -14.74 -1.29 -5.50
C SER A 104 -14.68 0.24 -5.40
N VAL A 105 -15.41 0.93 -6.28
CA VAL A 105 -15.60 2.39 -6.28
C VAL A 105 -16.84 2.77 -5.48
#